data_AF-A0A0M4GFY1-F1
#
_entry.id   AF-A0A0M4GFY1-F1
#
_cell.length_a   1.000
_cell.length_b   1.000
_cell.length_c   1.000
_cell.angle_alpha   90.00
_cell.angle_beta   90.00
_cell.angle_gamma   90.00
#
_symmetry.space_group_name_H-M   'P 1'
#
loop_
_entity.id
_entity.type
_entity.pdbx_description
1 polymer ?
#
loop_
_entity_poly.entity_id
_entity_poly.type
_entity_poly.pdbx_seq_one_letter_code
_entity_poly.pdbx_strand_id
1 'polypeptide(L)'
;MPNNIAERGLTDREILQLCLELEKGRCRSISNTMLETAHQQLREIYEQCFENASSNHYQLFEILSKNGWYKTELASTEQVGNVQELMQNNLHPDDQL
;
A
#
# COMPACT_ATOMS: atom_id res chain seq x y z
N MET A 1 -15.62 6.10 10.13
CA MET A 1 -16.48 7.00 9.32
C MET A 1 -17.93 6.59 9.52
N PRO A 2 -18.89 7.52 9.68
CA PRO A 2 -20.31 7.17 9.75
C PRO A 2 -20.75 6.53 8.44
N ASN A 3 -21.46 5.42 8.51
CA ASN A 3 -21.95 4.68 7.34
C ASN A 3 -23.23 5.35 6.83
N ASN A 4 -23.17 5.98 5.65
CA ASN A 4 -24.24 6.83 5.09
C ASN A 4 -25.33 6.04 4.34
N ILE A 5 -25.43 4.71 4.55
CA ILE A 5 -26.28 3.78 3.78
C ILE A 5 -27.78 4.15 3.77
N ALA A 6 -28.27 4.94 4.73
CA ALA A 6 -29.70 5.20 4.85
C ALA A 6 -30.22 6.39 4.00
N GLU A 7 -29.39 7.38 3.62
CA GLU A 7 -29.93 8.67 3.11
C GLU A 7 -29.15 9.36 1.98
N ARG A 8 -27.96 8.89 1.58
CA ARG A 8 -27.32 9.36 0.34
C ARG A 8 -26.36 8.33 -0.25
N GLY A 9 -26.29 8.27 -1.58
CA GLY A 9 -25.28 7.48 -2.28
C GLY A 9 -23.85 7.91 -1.93
N LEU A 10 -22.89 7.02 -2.19
CA LEU A 10 -21.47 7.33 -2.00
C LEU A 10 -21.05 8.44 -2.99
N THR A 11 -20.30 9.41 -2.48
CA THR A 11 -19.62 10.41 -3.32
C THR A 11 -18.45 9.78 -4.06
N ASP A 12 -18.00 10.43 -5.13
CA ASP A 12 -16.78 10.00 -5.85
C ASP A 12 -15.58 9.82 -4.92
N ARG A 13 -15.43 10.71 -3.93
CA ARG A 13 -14.40 10.60 -2.90
C ARG A 13 -14.56 9.32 -2.08
N GLU A 14 -15.77 9.03 -1.61
CA GLU A 14 -16.05 7.84 -0.80
C GLU A 14 -15.87 6.55 -1.62
N ILE A 15 -16.28 6.55 -2.89
CA ILE A 15 -16.10 5.41 -3.81
C ILE A 15 -14.60 5.18 -4.06
N LEU A 16 -13.86 6.20 -4.44
CA LEU A 16 -12.43 6.06 -4.73
C LEU A 16 -11.62 5.70 -3.48
N GLN A 17 -11.98 6.23 -2.32
CA GLN A 17 -11.38 5.82 -1.05
C GLN A 17 -11.67 4.34 -0.75
N LEU A 18 -12.89 3.88 -0.97
CA LEU A 18 -13.23 2.46 -0.82
C LEU A 18 -12.42 1.59 -1.78
N CYS A 19 -12.34 1.97 -3.06
CA CYS A 19 -11.52 1.26 -4.05
C CYS A 19 -10.05 1.20 -3.63
N LEU A 20 -9.49 2.31 -3.13
CA LEU A 20 -8.11 2.36 -2.64
C LEU A 20 -7.89 1.34 -1.51
N GLU A 21 -8.75 1.32 -0.50
CA GLU A 21 -8.63 0.39 0.62
C GLU A 21 -8.83 -1.08 0.18
N LEU A 22 -9.69 -1.33 -0.80
CA LEU A 22 -9.87 -2.66 -1.37
C LEU A 22 -8.60 -3.14 -2.10
N GLU A 23 -7.99 -2.31 -2.95
CA GLU A 23 -6.74 -2.68 -3.62
C GLU A 23 -5.58 -2.86 -2.64
N LYS A 24 -5.52 -2.06 -1.58
CA LYS A 24 -4.57 -2.25 -0.47
C LYS A 24 -4.76 -3.60 0.23
N GLY A 25 -6.02 -3.97 0.50
CA GLY A 25 -6.38 -5.29 1.05
C GLY A 25 -5.98 -6.44 0.12
N ARG A 26 -6.21 -6.28 -1.19
CA ARG A 26 -5.79 -7.27 -2.20
C ARG A 26 -4.28 -7.44 -2.22
N CYS A 27 -3.51 -6.36 -2.22
CA CYS A 27 -2.05 -6.41 -2.17
C CYS A 27 -1.56 -7.22 -0.97
N ARG A 28 -2.10 -6.95 0.24
CA ARG A 28 -1.74 -7.68 1.47
C ARG A 28 -2.09 -9.17 1.41
N SER A 29 -3.24 -9.52 0.84
CA SER A 29 -3.67 -10.92 0.72
C SER A 29 -2.80 -11.69 -0.27
N ILE A 30 -2.51 -11.10 -1.44
CA ILE A 30 -1.67 -11.72 -2.47
C ILE A 30 -0.23 -11.88 -1.96
N SER A 31 0.32 -10.87 -1.29
CA SER A 31 1.70 -10.93 -0.75
C SER A 31 1.87 -12.08 0.24
N ASN A 32 0.91 -12.32 1.12
CA ASN A 32 0.95 -13.44 2.05
C ASN A 32 0.91 -14.77 1.30
N THR A 33 0.00 -14.91 0.34
CA THR A 33 -0.13 -16.13 -0.47
C THR A 33 1.15 -16.44 -1.27
N MET A 34 1.83 -15.42 -1.81
CA MET A 34 3.10 -15.59 -2.53
C MET A 34 4.23 -16.13 -1.66
N LEU A 35 4.23 -15.83 -0.36
CA LEU A 35 5.24 -16.34 0.58
C LEU A 35 4.98 -17.79 0.98
N GLU A 36 3.72 -18.23 0.94
CA GLU A 36 3.30 -19.56 1.40
C GLU A 36 3.11 -20.57 0.25
N THR A 37 3.04 -20.11 -1.00
CA THR A 37 2.86 -21.00 -2.16
C THR A 37 4.13 -21.78 -2.49
N ALA A 38 4.01 -23.11 -2.54
CA ALA A 38 5.10 -24.00 -2.94
C ALA A 38 5.18 -24.21 -4.47
N HIS A 39 4.11 -23.89 -5.21
CA HIS A 39 4.04 -24.15 -6.65
C HIS A 39 4.53 -22.94 -7.45
N GLN A 40 5.65 -23.09 -8.16
CA GLN A 40 6.34 -21.99 -8.86
C GLN A 40 5.43 -21.24 -9.85
N GLN A 41 4.73 -21.96 -10.73
CA GLN A 41 3.86 -21.29 -11.72
C GLN A 41 2.68 -20.56 -11.05
N LEU A 42 2.24 -21.03 -9.87
CA LEU A 42 1.18 -20.36 -9.13
C LEU A 42 1.72 -19.09 -8.47
N ARG A 43 2.97 -19.13 -8.00
CA ARG A 43 3.69 -17.94 -7.52
C ARG A 43 3.79 -16.86 -8.60
N GLU A 44 4.18 -17.25 -9.82
CA GLU A 44 4.28 -16.33 -10.97
C GLU A 44 2.93 -15.69 -11.32
N ILE A 45 1.83 -16.45 -11.26
CA ILE A 45 0.48 -15.89 -11.46
C ILE A 45 0.15 -14.87 -10.35
N TYR A 46 0.46 -15.19 -9.09
CA TYR A 46 0.20 -14.26 -7.99
C TYR A 46 1.07 -13.00 -8.07
N GLU A 47 2.30 -13.09 -8.56
CA GLU A 47 3.17 -11.93 -8.80
C GLU A 47 2.54 -10.97 -9.81
N GLN A 48 2.05 -11.48 -10.94
CA GLN A 48 1.32 -10.66 -11.93
C GLN A 48 0.06 -10.03 -11.34
N CYS A 49 -0.70 -10.77 -10.52
CA CYS A 49 -1.86 -10.23 -9.82
C CYS A 49 -1.48 -9.13 -8.82
N PHE A 50 -0.35 -9.28 -8.12
CA PHE A 50 0.16 -8.31 -7.17
C PHE A 50 0.57 -7.01 -7.88
N GLU A 51 1.33 -7.11 -8.98
CA GLU A 51 1.73 -5.96 -9.79
C GLU A 51 0.52 -5.17 -10.28
N ASN A 52 -0.51 -5.88 -10.79
CA ASN A 52 -1.75 -5.25 -11.24
C ASN A 52 -2.49 -4.54 -10.10
N ALA A 53 -2.66 -5.19 -8.95
CA ALA A 53 -3.33 -4.58 -7.79
C ALA A 53 -2.54 -3.39 -7.24
N SER A 54 -1.21 -3.49 -7.18
CA SER A 54 -0.32 -2.43 -6.73
C SER A 54 -0.35 -1.22 -7.67
N SER A 55 -0.34 -1.45 -8.99
CA SER A 55 -0.48 -0.39 -9.99
C SER A 55 -1.82 0.32 -9.88
N ASN A 56 -2.92 -0.42 -9.75
CA ASN A 56 -4.26 0.15 -9.56
C ASN A 56 -4.35 0.98 -8.27
N HIS A 57 -3.82 0.46 -7.16
CA HIS A 57 -3.75 1.19 -5.90
C HIS A 57 -2.98 2.51 -6.07
N TYR A 58 -1.83 2.50 -6.73
CA TYR A 58 -1.03 3.70 -6.95
C TYR A 58 -1.78 4.74 -7.79
N GLN A 59 -2.44 4.34 -8.87
CA GLN A 59 -3.25 5.24 -9.69
C GLN A 59 -4.41 5.86 -8.89
N LEU A 60 -5.10 5.06 -8.07
CA LEU A 60 -6.15 5.58 -7.17
C LEU A 60 -5.58 6.58 -6.16
N PHE A 61 -4.42 6.29 -5.59
CA PHE A 61 -3.72 7.19 -4.67
C PHE A 61 -3.37 8.52 -5.35
N GLU A 62 -2.86 8.50 -6.58
CA GLU A 62 -2.55 9.71 -7.34
C GLU A 62 -3.80 10.56 -7.62
N ILE A 63 -4.91 9.92 -8.01
CA ILE A 63 -6.19 10.60 -8.25
C ILE A 63 -6.69 11.28 -6.97
N LEU A 64 -6.71 10.55 -5.85
CA LEU A 64 -7.16 11.08 -4.57
C LEU A 64 -6.25 12.21 -4.08
N SER A 65 -4.94 12.09 -4.28
CA SER A 65 -3.95 13.12 -3.92
C SER A 65 -4.11 14.38 -4.77
N LYS A 66 -4.26 14.24 -6.09
CA LYS A 66 -4.48 15.35 -7.03
C LYS A 66 -5.75 16.14 -6.71
N ASN A 67 -6.80 15.46 -6.27
CA ASN A 67 -8.06 16.09 -5.85
C ASN A 67 -8.02 16.65 -4.41
N GLY A 68 -6.89 16.54 -3.70
CA GLY A 68 -6.74 16.99 -2.32
C GLY A 68 -7.53 16.15 -1.30
N TRP A 69 -7.99 14.97 -1.69
CA TRP A 69 -8.79 14.07 -0.87
C TRP A 69 -7.97 13.13 0.00
N TYR A 70 -6.70 12.91 -0.38
CA TYR A 70 -5.71 12.15 0.37
C TYR A 70 -4.52 13.06 0.67
N LYS A 71 -4.16 13.18 1.95
CA LYS A 71 -3.06 14.04 2.39
C LYS A 71 -1.91 13.18 2.88
N THR A 72 -0.75 13.32 2.23
CA THR A 72 0.51 12.76 2.67
C THR A 72 1.55 13.86 2.73
N GLU A 73 2.57 13.65 3.55
CA GLU A 73 3.76 14.50 3.59
C GLU A 73 4.89 13.73 2.92
N LEU A 74 5.63 14.42 2.05
CA LEU A 74 6.88 13.86 1.52
C LEU A 74 7.90 13.85 2.66
N ALA A 75 8.59 12.73 2.84
CA ALA A 75 9.70 12.65 3.77
C ALA A 75 10.83 13.59 3.32
N SER A 76 11.41 14.33 4.27
CA SER A 76 12.64 15.09 4.02
C SER A 76 13.82 14.14 3.79
N THR A 77 14.86 14.61 3.13
CA THR A 77 16.11 13.84 2.94
C THR A 77 16.71 13.39 4.28
N GLU A 78 16.63 14.24 5.31
CA GLU A 78 17.06 13.92 6.67
C GLU A 78 16.25 12.77 7.28
N GLN A 79 14.92 12.81 7.14
CA GLN A 79 14.05 11.73 7.62
C GLN A 79 14.34 10.41 6.92
N VAL A 80 14.62 10.43 5.61
CA VAL A 80 15.04 9.24 4.86
C VAL A 80 16.37 8.71 5.37
N GLY A 81 17.37 9.59 5.58
CA GLY A 81 18.69 9.20 6.10
C GLY A 81 18.60 8.56 7.48
N ASN A 82 17.83 9.14 8.40
CA ASN A 82 17.63 8.61 9.75
C ASN A 82 17.01 7.19 9.72
N VAL A 83 16.03 6.95 8.83
CA VAL A 83 15.43 5.62 8.69
C VAL A 83 16.42 4.61 8.10
N GLN A 84 17.24 5.02 7.13
CA GLN A 84 18.27 4.15 6.56
C GLN A 84 19.31 3.72 7.60
N GLU A 85 19.76 4.64 8.46
CA GLU A 85 20.69 4.34 9.56
C GLU A 85 20.06 3.37 10.57
N LEU A 86 18.81 3.60 10.98
CA LEU A 86 18.08 2.68 11.86
C LEU A 86 17.97 1.27 11.25
N MET A 87 17.73 1.15 9.95
CA MET A 87 17.67 -0.15 9.28
C MET A 87 19.03 -0.86 9.28
N GLN A 88 20.12 -0.14 9.02
CA GLN A 88 21.48 -0.70 9.07
C GLN A 88 21.82 -1.21 10.47
N ASN A 89 21.51 -0.43 11.51
CA ASN A 89 21.76 -0.80 12.90
C ASN A 89 20.96 -2.05 13.31
N ASN A 90 19.72 -2.20 12.82
CA ASN A 90 18.91 -3.39 13.09
C ASN A 90 19.41 -4.65 12.36
N LEU A 91 20.13 -4.49 11.24
CA LEU A 91 20.73 -5.60 10.49
C LEU A 91 22.09 -6.02 11.07
N HIS A 92 22.82 -5.08 11.69
CA HIS A 92 24.16 -5.28 12.25
C HIS A 92 24.29 -4.65 13.65
N PRO A 93 23.58 -5.16 14.67
CA PRO A 93 23.59 -4.58 16.01
C PRO A 93 24.95 -4.72 16.72
N ASP A 94 25.78 -5.68 16.32
CA ASP A 94 27.06 -5.98 16.96
C ASP A 94 28.22 -5.07 16.50
N ASP A 95 28.06 -4.33 15.41
CA ASP A 95 29.10 -3.43 14.85
C ASP A 95 29.17 -2.07 15.60
N GLN A 96 28.32 -1.86 16.61
CA GLN A 96 28.26 -0.65 17.44
C GLN A 96 28.92 -0.81 18.82
N LEU A 97 29.69 -1.88 19.06
CA LEU A 97 30.42 -2.14 20.31
C LEU A 97 31.88 -1.64 20.28
#